data_AF-A0A1H7XVF0-F1
#
_entry.id   AF-A0A1H7XVF0-F1
#
_cell.length_a   1.000
_cell.length_b   1.000
_cell.length_c   1.000
_cell.angle_alpha   90.00
_cell.angle_beta   90.00
_cell.angle_gamma   90.00
#
_symmetry.space_group_name_H-M   'P 1'
#
loop_
_entity.id
_entity.type
_entity.pdbx_description
1 polymer ?
#
loop_
_entity_poly.entity_id
_entity_poly.type
_entity_poly.pdbx_seq_one_letter_code
_entity_poly.pdbx_strand_id
1 'polypeptide(L)'
;MKRNLKGIIYTLLGASCWGLSGSMGQYLFTVQQMDSRWLVPIRLGLSGILILLYCLIRHKDTVFKPWKSVEMAKWMIIYGVAGVSICQFLYFLTIELSNAAMGTILQDLSPIFILIFTCMTSK
;
A
#
# COMPACT_ATOMS: atom_id res chain seq x y z
N MET A 1 -14.12 18.40 -18.65
CA MET A 1 -14.17 18.27 -17.18
C MET A 1 -12.98 19.03 -16.59
N LYS A 2 -13.19 20.04 -15.73
CA LYS A 2 -12.09 20.77 -15.09
C LYS A 2 -11.18 19.78 -14.35
N ARG A 3 -9.85 19.88 -14.53
CA ARG A 3 -8.86 18.95 -13.95
C ARG A 3 -9.09 18.72 -12.44
N ASN A 4 -9.53 19.75 -11.72
CA ASN A 4 -9.84 19.68 -10.30
C ASN A 4 -11.00 18.72 -9.98
N LEU A 5 -12.06 18.70 -10.79
CA LEU A 5 -13.20 17.80 -10.56
C LEU A 5 -12.81 16.33 -10.80
N LYS A 6 -11.99 16.06 -11.82
CA LYS A 6 -11.42 14.72 -12.02
C LYS A 6 -10.56 14.29 -10.83
N GLY A 7 -9.71 15.19 -10.33
CA GLY A 7 -8.89 14.95 -9.14
C GLY A 7 -9.72 14.60 -7.92
N ILE A 8 -10.75 15.41 -7.62
CA ILE A 8 -11.67 15.18 -6.48
C ILE A 8 -12.34 13.80 -6.60
N ILE A 9 -12.85 13.45 -7.78
CA ILE A 9 -13.50 12.14 -8.01
C ILE A 9 -12.51 11.00 -7.78
N TYR A 10 -11.29 11.09 -8.30
CA TYR A 10 -10.28 10.05 -8.09
C TYR A 10 -9.87 9.90 -6.63
N THR A 11 -9.73 11.01 -5.89
CA THR A 11 -9.43 10.98 -4.46
C THR A 11 -10.57 10.35 -3.66
N LEU A 12 -11.82 10.72 -3.94
CA LEU A 12 -12.99 10.14 -3.26
C LEU A 12 -13.10 8.64 -3.51
N LEU A 13 -13.00 8.21 -4.77
CA LEU A 13 -13.04 6.78 -5.12
C LEU A 13 -11.90 6.01 -4.45
N GLY A 14 -10.68 6.57 -4.45
CA GLY A 14 -9.54 5.98 -3.75
C GLY A 14 -9.77 5.83 -2.26
N ALA A 15 -10.23 6.89 -1.59
CA ALA A 15 -10.51 6.88 -0.15
C ALA A 15 -11.61 5.89 0.22
N SER A 16 -12.70 5.85 -0.56
CA SER A 16 -13.80 4.90 -0.35
C SER A 16 -13.34 3.46 -0.55
N CYS A 17 -12.59 3.15 -1.62
CA CYS A 17 -12.06 1.81 -1.86
C CYS A 17 -11.08 1.38 -0.75
N TRP A 18 -10.27 2.31 -0.25
CA TRP A 18 -9.33 2.03 0.83
C TRP A 18 -10.06 1.72 2.15
N GLY A 19 -11.02 2.56 2.55
CA GLY A 19 -11.82 2.34 3.76
C GLY A 19 -12.64 1.04 3.70
N LEU A 20 -13.30 0.79 2.56
CA LEU A 20 -14.07 -0.43 2.32
C LEU A 20 -13.18 -1.68 2.45
N SER A 21 -11.97 -1.66 1.87
CA SER A 21 -11.01 -2.76 1.99
C SER A 21 -10.60 -3.03 3.44
N GLY A 22 -10.47 -2.00 4.28
CA GLY A 22 -10.13 -2.16 5.69
C GLY A 22 -11.26 -2.82 6.49
N SER A 23 -12.49 -2.34 6.32
CA SER A 23 -13.68 -2.90 6.98
C SER A 23 -13.99 -4.33 6.54
N MET A 24 -13.89 -4.63 5.24
CA MET A 24 -14.04 -6.00 4.74
C MET A 24 -12.93 -6.92 5.22
N GLY A 25 -11.69 -6.42 5.36
CA GLY A 25 -10.59 -7.18 5.97
C GLY A 25 -10.91 -7.61 7.40
N GLN A 26 -11.39 -6.66 8.22
CA GLN A 26 -11.80 -6.96 9.60
C GLN A 26 -12.98 -7.95 9.66
N TYR A 27 -13.99 -7.78 8.81
CA TYR A 27 -15.12 -8.70 8.73
C TYR A 27 -14.68 -10.13 8.39
N LEU A 28 -13.74 -10.29 7.45
CA LEU A 28 -13.22 -11.60 7.05
C LEU A 28 -12.46 -12.29 8.19
N PHE A 29 -11.74 -11.55 9.02
CA PHE A 29 -11.03 -12.11 10.17
C PHE A 29 -11.99 -12.47 11.32
N THR A 30 -12.95 -11.60 11.63
CA THR A 30 -13.86 -11.80 12.76
C THR A 30 -14.93 -12.86 12.49
N VAL A 31 -15.49 -12.93 11.27
CA VAL A 31 -16.65 -13.78 10.95
C VAL A 31 -16.26 -15.10 10.29
N GLN A 32 -15.23 -15.13 9.45
CA GLN A 32 -14.82 -16.33 8.70
C GLN A 32 -13.67 -17.10 9.35
N GLN A 33 -13.10 -16.63 10.48
CA GLN A 33 -11.96 -17.28 11.18
C GLN A 33 -10.78 -17.59 10.23
N MET A 34 -10.62 -16.82 9.16
CA MET A 34 -9.52 -16.99 8.21
C MET A 34 -8.24 -16.34 8.76
N ASP A 35 -7.15 -17.11 8.77
CA ASP A 35 -5.85 -16.67 9.29
C ASP A 35 -5.29 -15.51 8.43
N SER A 36 -5.05 -14.36 9.06
CA SER A 36 -4.58 -13.12 8.41
C SER A 36 -3.26 -13.31 7.66
N ARG A 37 -2.46 -14.28 8.12
CA ARG A 37 -1.18 -14.69 7.53
C ARG A 37 -1.30 -15.19 6.09
N TRP A 38 -2.47 -15.65 5.65
CA TRP A 38 -2.70 -16.13 4.28
C TRP A 38 -3.33 -15.08 3.36
N LEU A 39 -4.28 -14.29 3.88
CA LEU A 39 -5.05 -13.35 3.06
C LEU A 39 -4.21 -12.16 2.56
N VAL A 40 -3.33 -11.66 3.42
CA VAL A 40 -2.50 -10.47 3.16
C VAL A 40 -1.47 -10.71 2.04
N PRO A 41 -0.62 -11.76 2.09
CA PRO A 41 0.32 -12.04 1.01
C PRO A 41 -0.36 -12.44 -0.30
N ILE A 42 -1.53 -13.09 -0.28
CA ILE A 42 -2.30 -13.39 -1.49
C ILE A 42 -2.81 -12.09 -2.13
N ARG A 43 -3.37 -11.17 -1.35
CA ARG A 43 -3.89 -9.89 -1.86
C ARG A 43 -2.78 -9.02 -2.45
N LEU A 44 -1.65 -8.89 -1.76
CA LEU A 44 -0.46 -8.16 -2.22
C LEU A 44 0.20 -8.85 -3.43
N GLY A 45 0.27 -10.18 -3.42
CA GLY A 45 0.80 -10.98 -4.52
C GLY A 45 -0.05 -10.87 -5.78
N LEU A 46 -1.37 -11.06 -5.69
CA LEU A 46 -2.28 -10.91 -6.83
C LEU A 46 -2.27 -9.48 -7.38
N SER A 47 -2.34 -8.47 -6.51
CA SER A 47 -2.30 -7.07 -6.95
C SER A 47 -0.96 -6.74 -7.62
N GLY A 48 0.15 -7.24 -7.06
CA GLY A 48 1.48 -7.11 -7.63
C GLY A 48 1.60 -7.76 -9.01
N ILE A 49 1.08 -8.99 -9.17
CA ILE A 49 1.07 -9.71 -10.45
C ILE A 49 0.21 -8.98 -11.49
N LEU A 50 -0.99 -8.54 -11.12
CA LEU A 50 -1.90 -7.84 -12.03
C LEU A 50 -1.31 -6.52 -12.52
N ILE A 51 -0.71 -5.74 -11.61
CA ILE A 51 -0.03 -4.48 -11.96
C ILE A 51 1.19 -4.77 -12.84
N LEU A 52 1.98 -5.80 -12.54
CA LEU A 52 3.12 -6.20 -13.35
C LEU A 52 2.68 -6.58 -14.77
N LEU A 53 1.62 -7.39 -14.90
CA LEU A 53 1.06 -7.82 -16.18
C LEU A 53 0.55 -6.63 -17.00
N TYR A 54 -0.19 -5.72 -16.36
CA TYR A 54 -0.69 -4.51 -17.00
C TYR A 54 0.45 -3.61 -17.49
N CYS A 55 1.46 -3.38 -16.65
CA CYS A 55 2.64 -2.60 -16.99
C CYS A 55 3.43 -3.24 -18.15
N LEU A 56 3.59 -4.57 -18.15
CA LEU A 56 4.22 -5.32 -19.24
C LEU A 56 3.46 -5.18 -20.57
N ILE A 57 2.13 -5.06 -20.55
CA ILE A 57 1.33 -4.89 -21.77
C ILE A 57 1.39 -3.44 -22.26
N ARG A 58 1.27 -2.46 -21.35
CA ARG A 58 1.07 -1.04 -21.71
C ARG A 58 2.35 -0.23 -21.85
N HIS A 59 3.40 -0.55 -21.09
CA HIS A 59 4.61 0.27 -20.97
C HIS A 59 5.90 -0.55 -20.88
N LYS A 60 6.08 -1.48 -21.81
CA LYS A 60 7.24 -2.41 -21.92
C LYS A 60 8.59 -1.73 -21.64
N ASP A 61 8.87 -0.60 -22.28
CA ASP A 61 10.14 0.10 -22.12
C ASP A 61 10.35 0.71 -20.74
N THR A 62 9.28 1.08 -20.04
CA THR A 62 9.35 1.72 -18.71
C THR A 62 9.41 0.69 -17.60
N VAL A 63 8.83 -0.50 -17.78
CA VAL A 63 8.89 -1.59 -16.78
C VAL A 63 10.32 -2.05 -16.52
N PHE A 64 11.16 -2.09 -17.56
CA PHE A 64 12.54 -2.55 -17.43
C PHE A 64 13.54 -1.42 -17.11
N LYS A 65 13.13 -0.14 -17.11
CA LYS A 65 14.03 0.99 -16.79
C LYS A 65 14.67 0.89 -15.39
N PRO A 66 13.93 0.55 -14.32
CA PRO A 66 14.53 0.39 -12.99
C PRO A 66 15.58 -0.71 -12.94
N TRP A 67 15.43 -1.74 -13.79
CA TRP A 67 16.34 -2.88 -13.89
C TRP A 67 17.60 -2.59 -14.71
N LYS A 68 17.65 -1.49 -15.48
CA LYS A 68 18.83 -1.10 -16.26
C LYS A 68 19.97 -0.54 -15.41
N SER A 69 19.69 -0.08 -14.20
CA SER A 69 20.71 0.41 -13.25
C SER A 69 20.66 -0.44 -11.98
N VAL A 70 21.80 -1.03 -11.62
CA VAL A 70 21.95 -1.87 -10.42
C VAL A 70 21.61 -1.09 -9.15
N GLU A 71 21.92 0.20 -9.11
CA GLU A 71 21.61 1.08 -7.97
C GLU A 71 20.10 1.32 -7.84
N MET A 72 19.43 1.63 -8.95
CA MET A 72 17.97 1.84 -8.98
C MET A 72 17.22 0.54 -8.67
N ALA A 73 17.70 -0.60 -9.17
CA ALA A 73 17.13 -1.92 -8.87
C ALA A 73 17.26 -2.25 -7.37
N LYS A 74 18.42 -1.97 -6.74
CA LYS A 74 18.62 -2.16 -5.30
C LYS A 74 17.65 -1.30 -4.49
N TRP A 75 17.56 0.00 -4.80
CA TRP A 75 16.62 0.89 -4.10
C TRP A 75 15.16 0.49 -4.29
N MET A 76 14.79 0.05 -5.49
CA MET A 76 13.44 -0.45 -5.77
C MET A 76 13.10 -1.70 -4.93
N ILE A 77 14.03 -2.66 -4.83
CA ILE A 77 13.85 -3.86 -4.02
C ILE A 77 13.75 -3.50 -2.54
N ILE A 78 14.66 -2.67 -2.04
CA ILE A 78 14.64 -2.24 -0.63
C ILE A 78 13.34 -1.51 -0.31
N TYR A 79 12.92 -0.57 -1.16
CA TYR A 79 11.68 0.16 -0.96
C TYR A 79 10.44 -0.73 -1.03
N GLY A 80 10.37 -1.64 -2.01
CA GLY A 80 9.23 -2.55 -2.18
C GLY A 80 9.12 -3.59 -1.07
N VAL A 81 10.24 -4.22 -0.69
CA VAL A 81 10.26 -5.28 0.32
C VAL A 81 10.25 -4.68 1.72
N ALA A 82 11.25 -3.87 2.08
CA ALA A 82 11.39 -3.36 3.44
C ALA A 82 10.43 -2.21 3.76
N GLY A 83 10.10 -1.36 2.78
CA GLY A 83 9.13 -0.28 2.96
C GLY A 83 7.70 -0.80 2.82
N VAL A 84 7.28 -1.02 1.57
CA VAL A 84 5.87 -1.24 1.24
C VAL A 84 5.33 -2.56 1.83
N SER A 85 6.06 -3.66 1.68
CA SER A 85 5.54 -4.98 2.10
C SER A 85 5.46 -5.10 3.62
N ILE A 86 6.47 -4.65 4.36
CA ILE A 86 6.46 -4.64 5.83
C ILE A 86 5.36 -3.71 6.36
N CYS A 87 5.23 -2.49 5.82
CA CYS A 87 4.17 -1.56 6.25
C CYS A 87 2.78 -2.14 6.02
N GLN A 88 2.54 -2.77 4.87
CA GLN A 88 1.26 -3.42 4.59
C GLN A 88 1.00 -4.61 5.51
N PHE A 89 2.03 -5.43 5.78
CA PHE A 89 1.90 -6.54 6.71
C PHE A 89 1.56 -6.06 8.13
N LEU A 90 2.29 -5.07 8.66
CA LEU A 90 2.06 -4.52 10.00
C LEU A 90 0.69 -3.85 10.13
N TYR A 91 0.20 -3.20 9.07
CA TYR A 91 -1.15 -2.65 9.06
C TYR A 91 -2.19 -3.75 9.26
N PHE A 92 -2.14 -4.82 8.48
CA PHE A 92 -3.10 -5.93 8.61
C PHE A 92 -2.94 -6.71 9.91
N LEU A 93 -1.71 -6.87 10.40
CA LEU A 93 -1.45 -7.45 11.72
C LEU A 93 -2.11 -6.63 12.84
N THR A 94 -2.12 -5.31 12.72
CA THR A 94 -2.82 -4.42 13.66
C THR A 94 -4.34 -4.62 13.61
N ILE A 95 -4.91 -4.80 12.40
CA ILE A 95 -6.34 -5.09 12.24
C ILE A 95 -6.70 -6.42 12.90
N GLU A 96 -5.84 -7.44 12.74
CA GLU A 96 -6.02 -8.77 13.32
C GLU A 96 -5.94 -8.75 14.85
N LEU A 97 -4.92 -8.10 15.42
CA LEU A 97 -4.72 -8.03 16.87
C LEU A 97 -5.72 -7.11 17.58
N SER A 98 -6.32 -6.16 16.85
CA SER A 98 -7.23 -5.18 17.42
C SER A 98 -8.47 -4.98 16.53
N ASN A 99 -8.47 -3.96 15.67
CA ASN A 99 -9.58 -3.65 14.76
C ASN A 99 -9.12 -2.71 13.63
N ALA A 100 -9.96 -2.55 12.60
CA ALA A 100 -9.66 -1.68 11.46
C ALA A 100 -9.51 -0.20 11.85
N ALA A 101 -10.28 0.28 12.83
CA ALA A 101 -10.23 1.67 13.26
C ALA A 101 -8.88 2.03 13.91
N MET A 102 -8.33 1.16 14.77
CA MET A 102 -7.01 1.33 15.36
C MET A 102 -5.91 1.33 14.30
N GLY A 103 -6.00 0.44 13.30
CA GLY A 103 -5.06 0.45 12.17
C GLY A 103 -5.07 1.77 11.39
N THR A 104 -6.24 2.38 11.20
CA THR A 104 -6.37 3.69 10.54
C THR A 104 -5.79 4.81 11.40
N ILE A 105 -6.10 4.85 12.70
CA ILE A 105 -5.55 5.85 13.63
C ILE A 105 -4.02 5.81 13.62
N LEU A 106 -3.41 4.62 13.68
CA LEU A 106 -1.96 4.50 13.63
C LEU A 106 -1.38 4.94 12.28
N GLN A 107 -2.08 4.71 11.17
CA GLN A 107 -1.66 5.22 9.86
C GLN A 107 -1.74 6.75 9.78
N ASP A 108 -2.76 7.36 10.38
CA ASP A 108 -2.91 8.82 10.43
C ASP A 108 -1.82 9.51 11.27
N LEU A 109 -1.08 8.75 12.09
CA LEU A 109 0.14 9.23 12.77
C LEU A 109 1.38 9.23 11.86
N SER A 110 1.38 8.49 10.74
CA SER A 110 2.53 8.41 9.81
C SER A 110 3.07 9.77 9.35
N PRO A 111 2.23 10.76 8.99
CA PRO A 111 2.69 12.10 8.62
C PRO A 111 3.53 12.78 9.70
N ILE A 112 3.27 12.51 10.99
CA ILE A 112 4.04 13.07 12.10
C ILE A 112 5.47 12.54 12.06
N PHE A 113 5.65 11.23 11.88
CA PHE A 113 6.99 10.62 11.76
C PHE A 113 7.74 11.14 10.53
N ILE A 114 7.04 11.29 9.39
CA ILE A 114 7.63 11.87 8.18
C ILE A 114 8.07 13.31 8.44
N LEU A 115 7.22 14.14 9.05
CA LEU A 115 7.54 15.52 9.37
C LEU A 115 8.74 15.63 10.30
N ILE A 116 8.81 14.83 11.37
CA ILE A 116 9.96 14.81 12.27
C ILE A 116 11.23 14.45 11.50
N PHE A 117 11.20 13.38 10.71
CA PHE A 117 12.35 12.96 9.93
C PHE A 117 12.79 14.03 8.91
N THR A 118 11.83 14.65 8.21
CA THR A 118 12.09 15.75 7.27
C THR A 118 12.68 16.95 7.99
N CYS A 119 12.16 17.37 9.14
CA CYS A 119 12.72 18.47 9.91
C CYS A 119 14.15 18.18 10.41
N MET A 120 14.45 16.94 10.80
CA MET A 120 15.80 16.55 11.22
C MET A 120 16.79 16.47 10.04
N THR A 121 16.32 16.08 8.86
CA THR A 121 17.14 15.90 7.65
C THR A 121 17.29 17.20 6.86
N SER A 122 16.31 18.09 6.93
CA SER A 122 16.30 19.40 6.29
C SER A 122 17.15 20.36 7.10
N LYS A 123 18.47 20.25 6.92
CA LYS A 123 19.46 21.21 7.37
C LYS A 123 19.57 22.37 6.39
#